data_AF-A0A662RDA9-F1
#
_entry.id   AF-A0A662RDA9-F1
#
_cell.length_a   1.000
_cell.length_b   1.000
_cell.length_c   1.000
_cell.angle_alpha   90.00
_cell.angle_beta   90.00
_cell.angle_gamma   90.00
#
_symmetry.space_group_name_H-M   'P 1'
#
loop_
_entity.id
_entity.type
_entity.pdbx_description
1 polymer ?
#
loop_
_entity_poly.entity_id
_entity_poly.type
_entity_poly.pdbx_seq_one_letter_code
_entity_poly.pdbx_strand_id
1 'polypeptide(L)' 'MKTALFVGCTIPKRAIGYEISSRQVLDGLGIEYHDVQEFLCCGFPLKAASLDASLFVALRNLALAEM' A
#
# COMPACT_ATOMS: atom_id res chain seq x y z
N MET A 1 -3.56 4.69 17.28
CA MET A 1 -2.57 4.98 16.22
C MET A 1 -3.22 4.62 14.91
N LYS A 2 -3.26 5.55 13.96
CA LYS A 2 -3.93 5.36 12.67
C LYS A 2 -2.90 4.85 11.66
N THR A 3 -3.15 3.70 11.03
CA THR A 3 -2.21 3.10 10.07
C THR A 3 -2.56 3.50 8.64
N ALA A 4 -1.57 3.77 7.79
CA ALA A 4 -1.82 3.98 6.36
C ALA A 4 -2.06 2.63 5.65
N LEU A 5 -3.15 2.49 4.91
CA LEU A 5 -3.49 1.26 4.18
C LEU A 5 -2.94 1.31 2.75
N PHE A 6 -1.95 0.47 2.47
CA PHE A 6 -1.38 0.33 1.12
C PHE A 6 -2.01 -0.84 0.38
N VAL A 7 -2.82 -0.55 -0.65
CA VAL A 7 -3.52 -1.59 -1.45
C VAL A 7 -2.74 -2.06 -2.68
N GLY A 8 -1.61 -1.44 -2.99
CA GLY A 8 -0.82 -1.76 -4.18
C GLY A 8 -1.60 -1.59 -5.49
N CYS A 9 -1.20 -2.32 -6.54
CA CYS A 9 -1.79 -2.19 -7.88
C CYS A 9 -2.69 -3.38 -8.28
N THR A 10 -2.35 -4.60 -7.88
CA THR A 10 -3.07 -5.80 -8.30
C THR A 10 -4.42 -5.96 -7.58
N ILE A 11 -4.47 -5.67 -6.28
CA ILE A 11 -5.69 -5.80 -5.47
C ILE A 11 -6.83 -4.94 -6.06
N PRO A 12 -6.68 -3.62 -6.25
CA PRO A 12 -7.78 -2.80 -6.75
C PRO A 12 -8.17 -3.12 -8.20
N LYS A 13 -7.29 -3.75 -8.99
CA LYS A 13 -7.54 -4.04 -10.42
C LYS A 13 -8.04 -5.44 -10.71
N ARG A 14 -7.65 -6.44 -9.91
CA ARG A 14 -7.89 -7.86 -10.21
C ARG A 14 -8.45 -8.65 -9.05
N ALA A 15 -8.35 -8.15 -7.83
CA ALA A 15 -8.68 -8.91 -6.63
C ALA A 15 -9.36 -8.02 -5.57
N ILE A 16 -10.36 -7.23 -5.99
CA ILE A 16 -10.99 -6.21 -5.14
C ILE A 16 -11.58 -6.77 -3.84
N GLY A 17 -11.98 -8.06 -3.85
CA GLY A 17 -12.44 -8.76 -2.66
C GLY A 17 -11.42 -8.80 -1.51
N TYR A 18 -10.11 -8.76 -1.83
CA TYR A 18 -9.07 -8.68 -0.80
C TYR A 18 -9.10 -7.34 -0.07
N GLU A 19 -9.32 -6.23 -0.77
CA GLU A 19 -9.42 -4.92 -0.13
C GLU A 19 -10.67 -4.85 0.75
N ILE A 20 -11.82 -5.27 0.21
CA ILE A 20 -13.10 -5.28 0.94
C ILE A 20 -12.98 -6.14 2.20
N SER A 21 -12.46 -7.36 2.07
CA SER A 21 -12.25 -8.27 3.20
C SER A 21 -11.27 -7.70 4.22
N SER A 22 -10.15 -7.12 3.78
CA SER A 22 -9.15 -6.56 4.69
C SER A 22 -9.72 -5.39 5.51
N ARG A 23 -10.46 -4.48 4.86
CA ARG A 23 -11.09 -3.34 5.55
C ARG A 23 -12.09 -3.81 6.61
N GLN A 24 -12.97 -4.74 6.27
CA GLN A 24 -13.94 -5.30 7.22
C GLN A 24 -13.27 -5.98 8.43
N VAL A 25 -12.18 -6.71 8.19
CA VAL A 25 -11.40 -7.33 9.28
C VAL A 25 -10.75 -6.27 10.16
N LEU A 26 -10.16 -5.23 9.57
CA LEU A 26 -9.57 -4.12 10.34
C LEU A 26 -10.61 -3.40 11.20
N ASP A 27 -11.79 -3.12 10.64
CA ASP A 27 -12.91 -2.51 11.36
C ASP A 27 -13.38 -3.40 12.52
N GLY A 28 -13.52 -4.71 12.28
CA GLY A 28 -13.90 -5.69 13.30
C GLY A 28 -12.88 -5.85 14.43
N LEU A 29 -11.61 -5.57 14.15
CA LEU A 29 -10.52 -5.55 15.14
C LEU A 29 -10.36 -4.19 15.83
N GLY A 30 -11.14 -3.17 15.44
CA GLY A 30 -11.01 -1.81 15.96
C GLY A 30 -9.69 -1.14 15.58
N ILE A 31 -9.07 -1.55 14.48
CA ILE A 31 -7.83 -0.94 13.98
C ILE A 31 -8.19 0.27 13.14
N GLU A 32 -7.72 1.45 13.54
CA GLU A 32 -7.91 2.67 12.77
C GLU A 32 -6.93 2.72 11.59
N TYR A 33 -7.44 3.03 10.39
CA TYR A 33 -6.63 3.20 9.19
C TYR A 33 -7.08 4.38 8.32
N HIS A 34 -6.24 4.79 7.38
CA HIS A 34 -6.58 5.78 6.35
C HIS A 34 -5.97 5.41 5.00
N ASP A 35 -6.58 5.94 3.95
CA ASP A 35 -6.06 5.88 2.60
C ASP A 35 -5.10 7.05 2.32
N VAL A 36 -4.02 6.77 1.61
CA VAL A 36 -3.09 7.77 1.09
C VAL A 36 -3.17 7.73 -0.42
N GLN A 37 -3.77 8.76 -1.02
CA GLN A 37 -4.07 8.78 -2.47
C GLN A 37 -2.81 8.83 -3.32
N GLU A 38 -1.72 9.34 -2.75
CA GLU A 38 -0.43 9.52 -3.38
C GLU A 38 0.39 8.23 -3.44
N PHE A 39 -0.06 7.13 -2.83
CA PHE A 39 0.64 5.85 -2.92
C PHE A 39 0.77 5.35 -4.36
N LEU A 40 1.97 4.88 -4.69
CA LEU A 40 2.31 4.38 -6.02
C LEU A 40 2.81 2.93 -5.94
N CYS A 41 3.53 2.49 -6.98
CA CYS A 41 4.14 1.17 -7.03
C CYS A 41 5.06 0.89 -5.83
N CYS A 42 5.02 -0.34 -5.30
CA CYS A 42 5.89 -0.80 -4.22
C CYS A 42 7.33 -1.13 -4.69
N GLY A 43 7.64 -0.98 -5.98
CA GLY A 43 8.95 -1.30 -6.54
C GLY A 43 9.04 -2.69 -7.19
N PHE A 44 7.96 -3.47 -7.22
CA PHE A 44 7.85 -4.68 -8.03
C PHE A 44 7.16 -4.37 -9.38
N PRO A 45 7.66 -4.87 -10.53
CA PRO A 45 8.84 -5.73 -10.73
C PRO A 45 10.14 -4.96 -10.97
N LEU A 46 10.16 -3.63 -10.77
CA LEU A 46 11.28 -2.73 -11.07
C LEU A 46 12.63 -3.21 -10.52
N LYS A 47 12.63 -3.89 -9.37
CA LYS A 47 13.85 -4.46 -8.75
C LYS A 47 14.70 -5.30 -9.72
N ALA A 48 14.07 -6.02 -10.65
CA ALA A 48 14.78 -6.85 -11.62
C ALA A 48 15.58 -6.01 -12.64
N ALA A 49 15.15 -4.78 -12.91
CA ALA A 49 15.82 -3.86 -13.82
C ALA A 49 16.77 -2.90 -13.09
N SER A 50 16.38 -2.41 -11.91
CA SER A 50 17.17 -1.49 -11.09
C SER A 50 16.75 -1.58 -9.63
N LEU A 51 17.71 -1.91 -8.76
CA LEU A 51 17.51 -1.90 -7.32
C LEU A 51 17.21 -0.49 -6.81
N ASP A 52 17.99 0.50 -7.24
CA ASP A 52 17.85 1.89 -6.79
C ASP A 52 16.48 2.47 -7.16
N ALA A 53 16.00 2.23 -8.39
CA ALA A 53 14.67 2.68 -8.80
C ALA A 53 13.56 2.00 -7.97
N SER A 54 13.71 0.71 -7.68
CA SER A 54 12.78 -0.05 -6.85
C SER A 54 12.73 0.48 -5.41
N LEU A 55 13.91 0.74 -4.82
CA LEU A 55 14.02 1.31 -3.48
C LEU A 55 13.46 2.72 -3.43
N PHE A 56 13.73 3.56 -4.43
CA PHE A 56 13.25 4.94 -4.47
C PHE A 56 11.72 5.03 -4.40
N VAL A 57 11.01 4.23 -5.21
CA VAL A 57 9.54 4.24 -5.20
C VAL A 57 8.97 3.65 -3.89
N ALA A 58 9.62 2.62 -3.32
CA ALA A 58 9.22 2.06 -2.04
C ALA A 58 9.40 3.08 -0.89
N LEU A 59 10.55 3.75 -0.85
CA LEU A 59 10.87 4.79 0.13
C LEU A 59 9.90 5.97 0.04
N ARG A 60 9.50 6.37 -1.17
CA ARG A 60 8.47 7.41 -1.34
C ARG A 60 7.15 7.04 -0.63
N ASN A 61 6.70 5.78 -0.73
CA ASN A 61 5.48 5.34 -0.04
C ASN A 61 5.66 5.32 1.48
N LEU A 62 6.84 4.94 1.98
CA LEU A 62 7.13 5.01 3.43
C LEU A 62 7.12 6.46 3.93
N ALA A 63 7.76 7.37 3.21
CA ALA A 63 7.75 8.79 3.54
C ALA A 63 6.33 9.38 3.54
N LEU A 64 5.48 8.98 2.60
CA LEU A 64 4.07 9.37 2.57
C LEU A 64 3.26 8.80 3.74
N ALA A 65 3.62 7.64 4.27
CA ALA A 65 2.93 7.01 5.39
C ALA A 65 3.34 7.56 6.76
N GLU A 66 4.54 8.14 6.88
CA GLU A 66 5.03 8.78 8.10
C GLU A 66 4.51 10.21 8.31
N MET A 67 4.06 10.88 7.24
CA MET A 67 3.49 12.24 7.29
C MET A 67 2.09 12.26 7.91
#